data_AF-A0A6B3FAS3-F1
#
_entry.id   AF-A0A6B3FAS3-F1
#
_cell.length_a   1.000
_cell.length_b   1.000
_cell.length_c   1.000
_cell.angle_alpha   90.00
_cell.angle_beta   90.00
_cell.angle_gamma   90.00
#
_symmetry.space_group_name_H-M   'P 1'
#
loop_
_entity.id
_entity.type
_entity.pdbx_description
1 polymer ?
#
loop_
_entity_poly.entity_id
_entity_poly.type
_entity_poly.pdbx_seq_one_letter_code
_entity_poly.pdbx_strand_id
1 'polypeptide(L)'
;SEWTLDQFRTLLDKLDLPLYFMNSVIVAVLVTVCNLVFCSMLGYALAKLDFFGRNKIFALVLAALMVPGNLMLLPMYVLMNKLNLLDSYAGLVLPFAAGAFGVFLMR
;
A
#
# COMPACT_ATOMS: atom_id res chain seq x y z
N SER A 1 4.24 -1.55 -40.10
CA SER A 1 4.21 -2.16 -38.76
C SER A 1 3.43 -3.45 -38.86
N GLU A 2 4.13 -4.57 -39.06
CA GLU A 2 3.48 -5.87 -39.19
C GLU A 2 2.98 -6.33 -37.81
N TRP A 3 1.67 -6.58 -37.72
CA TRP A 3 1.05 -7.11 -36.52
C TRP A 3 1.51 -8.56 -36.33
N THR A 4 2.45 -8.79 -35.42
CA THR A 4 3.03 -10.10 -35.14
C THR A 4 2.92 -10.41 -33.64
N LEU A 5 2.43 -11.61 -33.33
CA LEU A 5 2.23 -12.10 -31.96
C LEU A 5 3.47 -12.82 -31.39
N ASP A 6 4.51 -13.00 -32.20
CA ASP A 6 5.69 -13.79 -31.83
C ASP A 6 6.57 -13.12 -30.76
N GLN A 7 6.63 -11.78 -30.73
CA GLN A 7 7.29 -11.06 -29.63
C GLN A 7 6.60 -11.32 -28.28
N PHE A 8 5.27 -11.46 -28.23
CA PHE A 8 4.56 -11.73 -26.98
C PHE A 8 4.86 -13.13 -26.44
N ARG A 9 4.92 -14.15 -27.32
CA ARG A 9 5.31 -15.51 -26.93
C ARG A 9 6.75 -15.57 -26.42
N THR A 10 7.66 -14.90 -27.13
CA THR A 10 9.07 -14.84 -26.73
C THR A 10 9.26 -14.15 -25.38
N LEU A 11 8.47 -13.12 -25.07
CA LEU A 11 8.49 -12.44 -23.77
C LEU A 11 7.88 -13.30 -22.65
N LEU A 12 6.83 -14.07 -22.93
CA LEU A 12 6.27 -15.03 -21.98
C LEU A 12 7.22 -16.17 -21.65
N ASP A 13 8.01 -16.64 -22.62
CA ASP A 13 8.96 -17.73 -22.41
C ASP A 13 10.28 -17.25 -21.76
N LYS A 14 10.69 -16.00 -22.00
CA LYS A 14 11.93 -15.45 -21.42
C LYS A 14 11.77 -14.85 -20.03
N LEU A 15 10.55 -14.46 -19.66
CA LEU A 15 10.26 -13.82 -18.40
C LEU A 15 9.34 -14.75 -17.60
N ASP A 16 9.68 -15.03 -16.34
CA ASP A 16 8.82 -15.78 -15.41
C ASP A 16 7.59 -14.94 -15.00
N LEU A 17 6.82 -14.47 -15.98
CA LEU A 17 5.60 -13.67 -15.82
C LEU A 17 4.63 -14.27 -14.81
N PRO A 18 4.38 -15.59 -14.77
CA PRO A 18 3.53 -16.18 -13.74
C PRO A 18 4.04 -15.95 -12.32
N LEU A 19 5.37 -15.99 -12.12
CA LEU A 19 6.00 -15.82 -10.81
C LEU A 19 5.94 -14.36 -10.36
N TYR A 20 6.28 -13.42 -11.25
CA TYR A 20 6.14 -11.98 -10.96
C TYR A 20 4.69 -11.57 -10.70
N PHE A 21 3.76 -12.16 -11.46
CA PHE A 21 2.33 -11.94 -11.26
C PHE A 21 1.87 -12.49 -9.90
N MET A 22 2.28 -13.72 -9.54
CA MET A 22 1.97 -14.31 -8.23
C MET A 22 2.53 -13.47 -7.08
N ASN A 23 3.78 -13.02 -7.16
CA ASN A 23 4.37 -12.14 -6.14
C ASN A 23 3.55 -10.86 -5.98
N SER A 24 3.12 -10.26 -7.09
CA SER A 24 2.31 -9.03 -7.09
C SER A 24 0.92 -9.26 -6.48
N VAL A 25 0.28 -10.38 -6.81
CA VAL A 25 -1.02 -10.78 -6.23
C VAL A 25 -0.89 -11.00 -4.72
N ILE A 26 0.15 -11.72 -4.28
CA ILE A 26 0.40 -11.98 -2.85
C ILE A 26 0.60 -10.66 -2.09
N VAL A 27 1.44 -9.77 -2.61
CA VAL A 27 1.67 -8.43 -2.02
C VAL A 27 0.38 -7.63 -1.97
N ALA A 28 -0.39 -7.58 -3.07
CA ALA A 28 -1.64 -6.83 -3.13
C ALA A 28 -2.65 -7.34 -2.09
N VAL A 29 -2.84 -8.66 -1.99
CA VAL A 29 -3.74 -9.27 -1.01
C VAL A 29 -3.30 -8.96 0.42
N LEU A 30 -2.01 -9.11 0.74
CA LEU A 30 -1.45 -8.77 2.05
C LEU A 30 -1.70 -7.30 2.41
N VAL A 31 -1.40 -6.39 1.49
CA VAL A 31 -1.65 -4.95 1.67
C VAL A 31 -3.13 -4.69 1.93
N THR A 32 -4.03 -5.25 1.11
CA THR A 32 -5.47 -5.06 1.27
C THR A 32 -5.98 -5.58 2.61
N VAL A 33 -5.57 -6.78 3.03
CA VAL A 33 -5.98 -7.36 4.33
C VAL A 33 -5.48 -6.51 5.48
N CYS A 34 -4.21 -6.09 5.47
CA CYS A 34 -3.67 -5.19 6.48
C CYS A 34 -4.44 -3.87 6.51
N ASN A 35 -4.65 -3.24 5.36
CA ASN A 35 -5.40 -1.98 5.26
C ASN A 35 -6.80 -2.15 5.82
N LEU A 36 -7.51 -3.23 5.48
CA LEU A 36 -8.86 -3.47 5.95
C LEU A 36 -8.90 -3.58 7.48
N VAL A 37 -8.00 -4.36 8.09
CA VAL A 37 -7.92 -4.55 9.54
C VAL A 37 -7.58 -3.24 10.27
N PHE A 38 -6.54 -2.53 9.82
CA PHE A 38 -6.09 -1.30 10.49
C PHE A 38 -7.06 -0.14 10.26
N CYS A 39 -7.56 0.04 9.04
CA CYS A 39 -8.52 1.10 8.72
C CYS A 39 -9.87 0.86 9.37
N SER A 40 -10.35 -0.38 9.47
CA SER A 40 -11.60 -0.66 10.19
C SER A 40 -11.46 -0.40 11.67
N MET A 41 -10.32 -0.79 12.28
CA MET A 41 -10.07 -0.55 13.69
C MET A 41 -9.94 0.95 13.99
N LEU A 42 -9.17 1.69 13.18
CA LEU A 42 -8.99 3.14 13.34
C LEU A 42 -10.26 3.92 13.04
N GLY A 43 -10.96 3.60 11.95
CA GLY A 43 -12.23 4.21 11.55
C GLY A 43 -13.30 3.99 12.62
N TYR A 44 -13.45 2.76 13.11
CA TYR A 44 -14.37 2.45 14.20
C TYR A 44 -14.02 3.20 15.49
N ALA A 45 -12.74 3.24 15.87
CA ALA A 45 -12.30 3.99 17.03
C ALA A 45 -12.60 5.50 16.88
N LEU A 46 -12.33 6.08 15.71
CA LEU A 46 -12.56 7.50 15.44
C LEU A 46 -14.03 7.89 15.31
N ALA A 47 -14.88 6.97 14.84
CA ALA A 47 -16.31 7.21 14.63
C ALA A 47 -17.18 6.89 15.85
N LYS A 48 -16.83 5.83 16.60
CA LYS A 48 -17.68 5.29 17.68
C LYS A 48 -17.13 5.53 19.09
N LEU A 49 -15.81 5.65 19.28
CA LEU A 49 -15.24 5.91 20.61
C LEU A 49 -15.13 7.42 20.87
N ASP A 50 -15.73 7.87 21.96
CA ASP A 50 -15.61 9.24 22.45
C ASP A 50 -14.37 9.40 23.34
N PHE A 51 -13.21 9.62 22.71
CA PHE A 51 -11.96 9.92 23.41
C PHE A 51 -11.49 11.36 23.14
N PHE A 52 -10.83 11.96 24.13
CA PHE A 52 -10.44 13.39 24.15
C PHE A 52 -9.59 13.84 22.93
N GLY A 53 -8.89 12.92 22.28
CA GLY A 53 -8.02 13.18 21.13
C GLY A 53 -8.64 13.00 19.74
N ARG A 54 -9.91 12.57 19.63
CA ARG A 54 -10.48 12.07 18.35
C ARG A 54 -10.43 13.07 17.19
N ASN A 55 -10.68 14.35 17.47
CA ASN A 55 -10.66 15.40 16.45
C ASN A 55 -9.24 15.74 16.00
N LYS A 56 -8.24 15.66 16.89
CA LYS A 56 -6.83 15.90 16.54
C LYS A 56 -6.29 14.80 15.64
N ILE A 57 -6.59 13.54 15.96
CA ILE A 57 -6.18 12.39 15.13
C ILE A 57 -6.86 12.46 13.76
N PHE A 58 -8.15 12.79 13.71
CA PHE A 58 -8.84 12.95 12.43
C PHE A 58 -8.25 14.08 11.57
N ALA A 59 -7.93 15.23 12.18
CA ALA A 59 -7.26 16.32 11.47
C ALA A 59 -5.87 15.90 10.95
N LEU A 60 -5.14 15.07 11.70
CA LEU A 60 -3.86 14.50 11.25
C LEU A 60 -4.04 13.56 10.05
N VAL A 61 -5.07 12.72 10.05
CA VAL A 61 -5.39 11.84 8.90
C VAL A 61 -5.72 12.67 7.65
N LEU A 62 -6.50 13.74 7.79
CA LEU A 62 -6.79 14.67 6.71
C LEU A 62 -5.52 15.37 6.20
N ALA A 63 -4.65 15.84 7.11
CA ALA A 63 -3.38 16.45 6.74
C ALA A 63 -2.47 15.46 5.99
N ALA A 64 -2.46 14.19 6.37
CA ALA A 64 -1.73 13.15 5.66
C ALA A 64 -2.26 12.91 4.24
N LEU A 65 -3.56 13.08 4.00
CA LEU A 65 -4.16 13.00 2.67
C LEU A 65 -3.82 14.17 1.75
N MET A 66 -3.47 15.34 2.33
CA MET A 66 -3.01 16.49 1.55
C MET A 66 -1.59 16.29 1.00
N VAL A 67 -0.83 15.34 1.56
CA VAL A 67 0.51 15.03 1.05
C VAL A 67 0.37 14.14 -0.20
N PRO A 68 0.89 14.57 -1.35
CA PRO A 68 0.81 13.77 -2.57
C PRO A 68 1.68 12.52 -2.44
N GLY A 69 1.11 11.36 -2.77
CA GLY A 69 1.76 10.05 -2.59
C GLY A 69 3.11 9.94 -3.30
N ASN A 70 3.29 10.60 -4.45
CA ASN A 70 4.54 10.56 -5.20
C ASN A 70 5.73 11.16 -4.43
N LEU A 71 5.51 12.13 -3.54
CA LEU A 71 6.57 12.71 -2.72
C LEU A 71 6.99 11.78 -1.56
N MET A 72 6.09 10.89 -1.12
CA MET A 72 6.37 9.93 -0.06
C MET A 72 7.16 8.71 -0.52
N LEU A 73 7.29 8.49 -1.84
CA LEU A 73 8.04 7.34 -2.40
C LEU A 73 9.49 7.28 -1.91
N LEU A 74 10.21 8.40 -2.01
CA LEU A 74 11.63 8.46 -1.62
C LEU A 74 11.82 8.33 -0.09
N PRO A 75 11.05 9.04 0.77
CA PRO A 75 11.06 8.80 2.21
C PRO A 75 10.75 7.35 2.59
N MET A 76 9.75 6.72 1.97
CA MET A 76 9.40 5.33 2.26
C MET A 76 10.50 4.37 1.83
N TYR A 77 11.13 4.60 0.68
CA TYR A 77 12.30 3.84 0.25
C TYR A 77 13.45 3.94 1.26
N VAL A 78 13.79 5.16 1.71
CA VAL A 78 14.84 5.37 2.71
C VAL A 78 14.48 4.71 4.05
N LEU A 79 13.21 4.75 4.45
CA LEU A 79 12.73 4.10 5.66
C LEU A 79 12.89 2.58 5.57
N MET A 80 12.47 1.95 4.46
CA MET A 80 12.62 0.51 4.25
C MET A 80 14.09 0.10 4.16
N ASN A 81 14.95 0.95 3.58
CA ASN A 81 16.40 0.77 3.57
C ASN A 81 16.98 0.76 4.98
N LYS A 82 16.62 1.74 5.82
CA LYS A 82 17.07 1.80 7.21
C LYS A 82 16.63 0.58 8.02
N LEU A 83 15.46 0.03 7.72
CA LEU A 83 14.95 -1.16 8.38
C LEU A 83 15.49 -2.47 7.75
N ASN A 84 16.39 -2.40 6.77
CA ASN A 84 16.94 -3.56 6.03
C ASN A 84 15.86 -4.48 5.43
N LEU A 85 14.73 -3.88 5.05
CA LEU A 85 13.56 -4.57 4.48
C LEU A 85 13.43 -4.35 2.96
N LEU A 86 14.47 -3.79 2.33
CA LEU A 86 14.54 -3.70 0.87
C LEU A 86 14.50 -5.09 0.26
N ASP A 87 13.82 -5.21 -0.88
CA ASP A 87 13.61 -6.46 -1.62
C ASP A 87 12.84 -7.56 -0.84
N SER A 88 12.14 -7.21 0.24
CA SER A 88 11.29 -8.13 0.99
C SER A 88 9.80 -7.80 0.82
N TYR A 89 8.96 -8.84 0.87
CA TYR A 89 7.49 -8.69 0.93
C TYR A 89 7.05 -7.73 2.03
N ALA A 90 7.73 -7.76 3.19
CA ALA A 90 7.42 -6.88 4.29
C ALA A 90 7.74 -5.40 3.95
N GLY A 91 8.81 -5.13 3.20
CA GLY A 91 9.13 -3.77 2.74
C GLY A 91 8.15 -3.20 1.71
N LEU A 92 7.46 -4.08 0.98
CA LEU A 92 6.37 -3.70 0.07
C LEU A 92 5.03 -3.54 0.80
N VAL A 93 4.77 -4.30 1.86
CA VAL A 93 3.47 -4.28 2.55
C VAL A 93 3.41 -3.18 3.61
N LEU A 94 4.45 -3.03 4.44
CA LEU A 94 4.45 -2.10 5.58
C LEU A 94 4.05 -0.66 5.24
N PRO A 95 4.61 -0.03 4.19
CA PRO A 95 4.36 1.38 3.91
C PRO A 95 2.90 1.65 3.50
N PHE A 96 2.26 0.65 2.90
CA PHE A 96 0.89 0.71 2.42
C PHE A 96 -0.11 -0.01 3.34
N ALA A 97 0.32 -0.49 4.51
CA ALA A 97 -0.52 -1.28 5.42
C ALA A 97 -1.61 -0.44 6.11
N ALA A 98 -1.43 0.87 6.26
CA ALA A 98 -2.39 1.77 6.90
C ALA A 98 -2.58 3.04 6.07
N GLY A 99 -3.47 2.97 5.07
CA GLY A 99 -3.76 4.10 4.21
C GLY A 99 -4.63 5.13 4.91
N ALA A 100 -4.18 6.39 4.95
CA ALA A 100 -4.99 7.50 5.49
C ALA A 100 -6.36 7.64 4.80
N PHE A 101 -6.45 7.25 3.52
CA PHE A 101 -7.69 7.29 2.73
C PHE A 101 -8.71 6.27 3.23
N GLY A 102 -8.26 5.05 3.55
CA GLY A 102 -9.13 4.00 4.09
C GLY A 102 -9.67 4.37 5.47
N VAL A 103 -8.85 4.99 6.32
CA VAL A 103 -9.29 5.49 7.64
C VAL A 103 -10.33 6.61 7.49
N PHE A 104 -10.12 7.53 6.55
CA PHE A 104 -11.08 8.61 6.28
C PHE A 104 -12.42 8.07 5.77
N LEU A 105 -12.42 7.13 4.84
CA LEU A 105 -13.63 6.58 4.23
C LEU A 105 -14.49 5.76 5.21
N MET A 106 -13.87 5.12 6.21
CA MET A 106 -14.58 4.29 7.19
C MET A 106 -15.22 5.07 8.36
N ARG A 107 -14.98 6.38 8.46
CA ARG A 107 -15.66 7.26 9.42
C ARG A 107 -16.80 7.99 8.72
#